data_AF-A0A541BRP7-F1
#
_entry.id   AF-A0A541BRP7-F1
#
_cell.length_a   1.000
_cell.length_b   1.000
_cell.length_c   1.000
_cell.angle_alpha   90.00
_cell.angle_beta   90.00
_cell.angle_gamma   90.00
#
_symmetry.space_group_name_H-M   'P 1'
#
loop_
_entity.id
_entity.type
_entity.pdbx_description
1 polymer ?
#
loop_
_entity_poly.entity_id
_entity_poly.type
_entity_poly.pdbx_seq_one_letter_code
_entity_poly.pdbx_strand_id
1 'polypeptide(L)' 'MAESLRDRVREKLLRQIAEDGGAPTEGAEDDDPRLVALDDDLAALDEALDGDPVIERLAAKYWVP' A
#
# COMPACT_ATOMS: atom_id res chain seq x y z
N MET A 1 -0.48 -0.86 -21.83
CA MET A 1 -0.59 0.44 -21.13
C MET A 1 0.57 0.48 -20.15
N ALA A 2 1.38 1.53 -20.13
CA ALA A 2 2.46 1.61 -19.16
C ALA A 2 1.81 1.70 -17.77
N GLU A 3 2.09 0.74 -16.90
CA GLU A 3 1.61 0.76 -15.51
C GLU A 3 2.12 2.05 -14.88
N SER A 4 1.20 2.88 -14.38
CA SER A 4 1.56 4.12 -13.72
C SER A 4 2.40 3.77 -12.47
N LEU A 5 3.24 4.70 -12.01
CA LEU A 5 3.96 4.53 -10.75
C LEU A 5 2.96 4.18 -9.62
N ARG A 6 1.76 4.77 -9.66
CA ARG A 6 0.65 4.46 -8.77
C ARG A 6 0.26 2.99 -8.81
N ASP A 7 0.00 2.43 -9.99
CA ASP A 7 -0.43 1.04 -10.15
C ASP A 7 0.60 0.08 -9.56
N ARG A 8 1.88 0.38 -9.81
CA ARG A 8 2.99 -0.40 -9.28
C ARG A 8 3.08 -0.32 -7.76
N VAL A 9 2.95 0.87 -7.17
CA VAL A 9 2.95 1.06 -5.71
C VAL A 9 1.75 0.35 -5.08
N ARG A 10 0.57 0.42 -5.72
CA ARG A 10 -0.64 -0.26 -5.26
C ARG A 10 -0.45 -1.77 -5.21
N GLU A 11 0.05 -2.36 -6.29
CA GLU A 11 0.32 -3.79 -6.36
C GLU A 11 1.31 -4.21 -5.28
N LYS A 12 2.35 -3.40 -5.04
CA LYS A 12 3.34 -3.66 -4.00
C LYS A 12 2.73 -3.66 -2.59
N LEU A 13 1.90 -2.68 -2.26
CA LEU A 13 1.22 -2.58 -0.97
C LEU A 13 0.28 -3.77 -0.74
N LEU A 14 -0.56 -4.10 -1.72
CA LEU A 14 -1.46 -5.25 -1.65
C LEU A 14 -0.71 -6.56 -1.46
N ARG A 15 0.44 -6.71 -2.13
CA ARG A 15 1.30 -7.87 -1.96
C ARG A 15 1.88 -7.95 -0.55
N GLN A 16 2.34 -6.84 0.02
CA GLN A 16 2.85 -6.81 1.40
C GLN A 16 1.77 -7.18 2.40
N ILE A 17 0.55 -6.64 2.27
CA ILE A 17 -0.59 -7.01 3.13
C ILE A 17 -0.85 -8.53 3.06
N ALA A 18 -0.82 -9.10 1.85
CA ALA A 18 -0.99 -10.55 1.66
C ALA A 18 0.20 -11.38 2.20
N GLU A 19 1.43 -10.87 2.12
CA GLU A 19 2.66 -11.53 2.59
C GLU A 19 2.81 -11.46 4.12
N ASP A 20 2.44 -10.34 4.76
CA ASP A 20 2.46 -10.12 6.21
C ASP A 20 1.29 -10.81 6.94
N GLY A 21 0.43 -11.54 6.22
CA GLY A 21 -0.63 -12.35 6.80
C GLY A 21 -1.95 -11.63 7.03
N GLY A 22 -2.12 -10.42 6.47
CA GLY A 22 -3.36 -9.66 6.42
C GLY A 22 -4.40 -10.28 5.47
N ALA A 23 -4.62 -11.58 5.57
CA ALA A 23 -5.89 -12.14 5.15
C ALA A 23 -6.92 -11.76 6.22
N PRO A 24 -8.14 -11.33 5.85
CA PRO A 24 -9.23 -11.17 6.81
C PRO A 24 -9.69 -12.58 7.27
N THR A 25 -8.81 -13.28 7.98
CA THR A 25 -9.19 -14.45 8.77
C THR A 25 -9.81 -13.87 10.03
N GLU A 26 -11.13 -13.88 10.03
CA GLU A 26 -12.01 -13.63 11.16
C GLU A 26 -11.35 -14.03 12.50
N GLY A 27 -10.83 -13.04 13.25
CA GLY A 27 -10.47 -13.25 14.65
C GLY A 27 -9.06 -12.84 15.10
N ALA A 28 -8.20 -12.30 14.24
CA ALA A 28 -7.04 -11.56 14.73
C ALA A 28 -7.43 -10.09 14.86
N GLU A 29 -7.43 -9.58 16.08
CA GLU A 29 -7.46 -8.15 16.37
C GLU A 29 -6.24 -7.54 15.68
N ASP A 30 -6.44 -7.01 14.46
CA ASP A 30 -5.40 -6.51 13.55
C ASP A 30 -4.88 -5.15 14.07
N ASP A 31 -4.23 -5.20 15.22
CA ASP A 31 -3.50 -4.09 15.83
C ASP A 31 -2.03 -4.09 15.38
N ASP A 32 -1.68 -4.81 14.30
CA ASP A 32 -0.31 -4.75 13.78
C ASP A 32 -0.09 -3.36 13.18
N PRO A 33 0.77 -2.52 13.79
CA PRO A 33 0.95 -1.15 13.35
C PRO A 33 1.50 -1.07 11.92
N ARG A 34 2.07 -2.17 11.39
CA ARG A 34 2.50 -2.24 9.99
C ARG A 34 1.34 -2.42 9.03
N LEU A 35 0.38 -3.31 9.34
CA LEU A 35 -0.79 -3.55 8.51
C LEU A 35 -1.71 -2.33 8.49
N VAL A 36 -1.94 -1.71 9.65
CA VAL A 36 -2.69 -0.44 9.73
C VAL A 36 -2.04 0.66 8.89
N ALA A 37 -0.71 0.81 8.98
CA ALA A 37 0.01 1.80 8.17
C ALA A 37 -0.04 1.51 6.67
N LEU A 38 -0.06 0.23 6.26
CA LEU A 38 -0.22 -0.18 4.87
C LEU A 38 -1.63 0.12 4.34
N ASP A 39 -2.66 -0.10 5.17
CA ASP A 39 -4.06 0.17 4.82
C ASP A 39 -4.33 1.69 4.67
N ASP A 40 -3.86 2.51 5.63
CA ASP A 40 -3.91 3.97 5.55
C ASP A 40 -3.19 4.51 4.29
N ASP A 41 -2.01 3.98 3.99
CA ASP A 41 -1.25 4.38 2.81
C ASP A 41 -1.91 3.92 1.50
N LEU A 42 -2.57 2.76 1.49
CA LEU A 42 -3.34 2.27 0.36
C LEU A 42 -4.58 3.14 0.11
N ALA A 43 -5.30 3.51 1.16
CA ALA A 43 -6.43 4.44 1.09
C ALA A 43 -5.99 5.81 0.52
N ALA A 44 -4.89 6.35 1.02
CA ALA A 44 -4.32 7.59 0.51
C ALA A 44 -3.91 7.49 -0.97
N LEU A 45 -3.44 6.33 -1.42
CA LEU A 45 -3.08 6.07 -2.82
C LEU A 45 -4.31 5.97 -3.73
N ASP A 46 -5.40 5.38 -3.24
CA ASP A 46 -6.67 5.28 -3.97
C ASP A 46 -7.34 6.65 -4.15
N GLU A 47 -7.22 7.55 -3.17
CA GLU A 47 -7.70 8.94 -3.25
C GLU A 47 -6.79 9.87 -4.09
N ALA A 48 -5.52 9.49 -4.28
CA ALA A 48 -4.56 10.29 -5.02
C ALA A 48 -4.93 10.48 -6.50
N LEU A 49 -4.53 11.60 -7.11
CA LEU A 49 -4.61 11.80 -8.56
C LEU A 49 -3.26 11.49 -9.25
N ASP A 50 -3.28 11.24 -10.56
CA ASP A 50 -2.04 10.86 -11.26
C ASP A 50 -1.07 12.05 -11.26
N GLY A 51 0.16 11.79 -10.79
CA GLY A 51 1.14 12.84 -10.54
C GLY A 51 1.02 13.52 -9.16
N ASP A 52 0.17 13.00 -8.27
CA ASP A 52 0.13 13.47 -6.89
C ASP A 52 1.44 13.11 -6.16
N PRO A 53 2.04 14.06 -5.41
CA PRO A 53 3.28 13.81 -4.67
C PRO A 53 3.18 12.67 -3.65
N VAL A 54 1.97 12.29 -3.21
CA VAL A 54 1.78 11.13 -2.33
C VAL A 54 2.25 9.84 -3.00
N ILE A 55 2.07 9.69 -4.32
CA ILE A 55 2.49 8.50 -5.06
C ILE A 55 4.01 8.35 -5.00
N GLU A 56 4.75 9.44 -5.23
CA GLU A 56 6.21 9.45 -5.16
C GLU A 56 6.72 9.21 -3.74
N ARG A 57 6.03 9.78 -2.74
CA ARG A 57 6.35 9.56 -1.32
C ARG A 57 6.17 8.09 -0.93
N LEU A 58 5.05 7.47 -1.34
CA LEU A 58 4.77 6.06 -1.07
C LEU A 58 5.74 5.15 -1.83
N ALA A 59 6.06 5.48 -3.08
CA ALA A 59 7.11 4.79 -3.83
C ALA A 59 8.46 4.88 -3.09
N ALA A 60 8.88 6.05 -2.63
CA ALA A 60 10.13 6.18 -1.87
C ALA A 60 10.12 5.43 -0.55
N LYS A 61 8.95 5.29 0.10
CA LYS A 61 8.80 4.57 1.38
C LYS A 61 8.88 3.05 1.21
N TYR A 62 8.25 2.50 0.17
CA TYR A 62 8.06 1.06 -0.02
C TYR A 62 8.95 0.43 -1.12
N TRP A 63 9.57 1.27 -1.94
CA TRP A 63 10.37 0.88 -3.11
C TRP A 63 11.83 1.36 -2.99
N VAL A 64 12.41 1.24 -1.80
CA VAL A 64 13.85 1.47 -1.59
C VAL A 64 14.63 0.28 -2.17
N PRO A 65 15.71 0.49 -2.95
CA PRO A 65 16.59 -0.58 -3.42
C PRO A 65 17.37 -1.30 -2.30
#